data_AF-A0A1N6FVF3-F1
#
_entry.id   AF-A0A1N6FVF3-F1
#
_cell.length_a   1.000
_cell.length_b   1.000
_cell.length_c   1.000
_cell.angle_alpha   90.00
_cell.angle_beta   90.00
_cell.angle_gamma   90.00
#
_symmetry.space_group_name_H-M   'P 1'
#
loop_
_entity.id
_entity.type
_entity.pdbx_description
1 polymer ?
#
loop_
_entity_poly.entity_id
_entity_poly.type
_entity_poly.pdbx_seq_one_letter_code
_entity_poly.pdbx_strand_id
1 'polypeptide(L)'
;MQTAARSRLLTGALSRFNSRSVLKARNPLVALTLIAASAGACAQQFPFGGQTPFFPGLLVVSRSVYDNLSSNVQVGTILPPDCANTTGGCSTGATVDGTYPYVWNNVLSDSNFGITSRIYLDQLTPSGEMVSSLEVPNSLHPQRDSNGQLVTSFSSKSELALHLSTDGRYLSFVGYVAPVNAIDASNANTPGEVDPTNPDGQNVFRGIARVDGLGNFRFTETNAFSGDNGRAAILNDSNGHDFFYATGNAGNGSNPQPDGVIIGTGAQIVEASNQSEAQQNPGAPTPLGSFSVTELGAKADKIGKDDNFRGITIYNNVLYYTKGSGSNGVNTVYFLDTTGKACPSGTGVPAANAKLPTTPLSFDSATLQTSGLPSNMCILAGFPTTLTKQLTTPAFPFGMWFANATTLYVADEGDGYTGGTDLFTHAAAQTGAGLQKWIYNASAKKWTLAYTLQAGLNLGTEYTVPGYPTGSNSATGLPWAPATDGLRNLTGRVENDGTVTIWAITSTVSGNGDIGADPNRLVVTRDVLKNTTAAGAAREKFVTLRSAGFGEVLRGVSFTPGSIATNGNRF
;
A
#
# COMPACT_ATOMS: atom_id res chain seq x y z
N MET A 1 -26.85 81.14 26.82
CA MET A 1 -27.44 82.03 25.80
C MET A 1 -28.22 81.13 24.85
N GLN A 2 -29.54 80.98 25.06
CA GLN A 2 -30.61 81.65 24.30
C GLN A 2 -30.53 81.28 22.80
N THR A 3 -31.52 80.75 22.07
CA THR A 3 -32.96 80.44 22.22
C THR A 3 -33.30 79.72 20.89
N ALA A 4 -34.12 78.67 20.85
CA ALA A 4 -35.54 78.70 20.46
C ALA A 4 -35.89 79.71 19.32
N ALA A 5 -36.78 79.49 18.35
CA ALA A 5 -37.65 78.40 17.91
C ALA A 5 -38.54 79.01 16.81
N ARG A 6 -38.93 78.23 15.77
CA ARG A 6 -40.18 78.37 14.97
C ARG A 6 -40.32 79.67 14.15
N SER A 7 -41.01 79.76 13.01
CA SER A 7 -42.37 79.29 12.72
C SER A 7 -42.78 79.76 11.30
N ARG A 8 -43.49 78.89 10.56
CA ARG A 8 -44.67 79.18 9.70
C ARG A 8 -44.47 79.91 8.34
N LEU A 9 -45.22 79.66 7.26
CA LEU A 9 -46.34 78.74 6.93
C LEU A 9 -46.67 78.83 5.41
N LEU A 10 -47.23 77.72 4.87
CA LEU A 10 -48.29 77.57 3.84
C LEU A 10 -47.96 77.98 2.39
N THR A 11 -48.31 77.22 1.34
CA THR A 11 -49.43 76.29 1.02
C THR A 11 -49.04 75.58 -0.30
N GLY A 12 -49.45 74.36 -0.70
CA GLY A 12 -50.35 73.33 -0.18
C GLY A 12 -50.50 72.19 -1.21
N ALA A 13 -51.10 71.07 -0.75
CA ALA A 13 -51.77 69.97 -1.50
C ALA A 13 -50.91 69.01 -2.38
N LEU A 14 -51.07 67.67 -2.42
CA LEU A 14 -52.03 66.71 -1.83
C LEU A 14 -51.50 65.26 -2.01
N SER A 15 -51.56 64.43 -0.95
CA SER A 15 -51.93 62.97 -0.88
C SER A 15 -51.17 61.92 -1.75
N ARG A 16 -50.71 60.72 -1.31
CA ARG A 16 -51.23 59.74 -0.32
C ARG A 16 -50.18 58.61 -0.01
N PHE A 17 -50.00 58.32 1.28
CA PHE A 17 -49.88 57.04 2.03
C PHE A 17 -49.15 55.75 1.54
N ASN A 18 -48.10 55.40 2.32
CA ASN A 18 -47.82 54.17 3.13
C ASN A 18 -48.01 52.73 2.60
N SER A 19 -46.95 51.91 2.71
CA SER A 19 -46.82 50.67 3.57
C SER A 19 -45.39 50.06 3.43
N ARG A 20 -44.56 49.90 4.49
CA ARG A 20 -44.28 48.69 5.32
C ARG A 20 -44.29 47.36 4.51
N SER A 21 -43.36 46.40 4.56
CA SER A 21 -42.37 45.96 5.56
C SER A 21 -41.53 44.78 5.00
N VAL A 22 -40.29 44.62 5.49
CA VAL A 22 -39.48 43.40 5.73
C VAL A 22 -39.72 42.14 4.86
N LEU A 23 -38.69 41.70 4.13
CA LEU A 23 -38.40 40.27 3.97
C LEU A 23 -36.92 40.01 3.61
N LYS A 24 -36.33 39.10 4.40
CA LYS A 24 -35.03 38.46 4.21
C LYS A 24 -34.96 37.76 2.85
N ALA A 25 -33.87 37.93 2.12
CA ALA A 25 -33.47 37.06 1.01
C ALA A 25 -31.99 36.67 1.23
N ARG A 26 -31.73 35.54 1.89
CA ARG A 26 -31.39 34.23 1.28
C ARG A 26 -30.19 34.33 0.32
N ASN A 27 -29.02 33.97 0.85
CA ASN A 27 -27.83 33.57 0.08
C ASN A 27 -28.20 32.48 -0.93
N PRO A 28 -27.81 32.58 -2.21
CA PRO A 28 -27.87 31.42 -3.09
C PRO A 28 -26.70 30.49 -2.76
N LEU A 29 -27.06 29.25 -2.40
CA LEU A 29 -26.20 28.09 -2.43
C LEU A 29 -25.71 27.92 -3.89
N VAL A 30 -24.41 28.09 -4.14
CA VAL A 30 -23.82 27.62 -5.40
C VAL A 30 -23.57 26.13 -5.23
N ALA A 31 -24.51 25.32 -5.71
CA ALA A 31 -24.31 23.89 -5.88
C ALA A 31 -23.46 23.67 -7.14
N LEU A 32 -22.18 23.36 -6.96
CA LEU A 32 -21.33 22.91 -8.06
C LEU A 32 -21.62 21.42 -8.31
N THR A 33 -22.51 21.13 -9.26
CA THR A 33 -22.72 19.78 -9.79
C THR A 33 -21.54 19.40 -10.68
N LEU A 34 -20.67 18.51 -10.19
CA LEU A 34 -19.73 17.76 -11.02
C LEU A 34 -20.53 16.79 -11.90
N ILE A 35 -20.73 17.15 -13.16
CA ILE A 35 -21.22 16.24 -14.19
C ILE A 35 -19.97 15.54 -14.76
N ALA A 36 -19.70 14.32 -14.31
CA ALA A 36 -18.75 13.43 -14.97
C ALA A 36 -19.47 12.81 -16.18
N ALA A 37 -19.25 13.38 -17.37
CA ALA A 37 -19.62 12.73 -18.61
C ALA A 37 -18.57 11.68 -18.94
N SER A 38 -18.93 10.41 -18.79
CA SER A 38 -18.15 9.26 -19.25
C SER A 38 -18.19 9.19 -20.79
N ALA A 39 -17.32 9.95 -21.44
CA ALA A 39 -16.94 9.69 -22.82
C ALA A 39 -15.85 8.62 -22.81
N GLY A 40 -16.13 7.46 -23.42
CA GLY A 40 -15.11 6.44 -23.69
C GLY A 40 -14.05 7.04 -24.60
N ALA A 41 -12.89 7.40 -24.03
CA ALA A 41 -11.74 7.83 -24.80
C ALA A 41 -11.01 6.58 -25.31
N CYS A 42 -10.99 6.40 -26.62
CA CYS A 42 -10.00 5.54 -27.26
C CYS A 42 -8.60 6.04 -26.86
N ALA A 43 -7.74 5.13 -26.40
CA ALA A 43 -6.35 5.43 -26.11
C ALA A 43 -5.64 5.87 -27.40
N GLN A 44 -5.56 7.18 -27.63
CA GLN A 44 -4.64 7.73 -28.61
C GLN A 44 -3.26 7.72 -27.97
N GLN A 45 -2.41 6.85 -28.50
CA GLN A 45 -0.99 6.79 -28.20
C GLN A 45 -0.36 8.08 -28.73
N PHE A 46 -0.21 9.09 -27.87
CA PHE A 46 0.49 10.31 -28.22
C PHE A 46 1.99 10.00 -28.38
N PRO A 47 2.59 10.21 -29.56
CA PRO A 47 4.02 10.06 -29.74
C PRO A 47 4.69 11.32 -29.16
N PHE A 48 5.04 11.29 -27.88
CA PHE A 48 5.86 12.34 -27.28
C PHE A 48 7.33 12.15 -27.70
N GLY A 49 7.69 12.83 -28.79
CA GLY A 49 9.08 12.98 -29.21
C GLY A 49 9.84 13.89 -28.24
N GLY A 50 10.57 13.27 -27.30
CA GLY A 50 11.47 13.93 -26.35
C GLY A 50 10.75 14.67 -25.21
N GLN A 51 11.40 14.72 -24.03
CA GLN A 51 11.00 15.39 -22.77
C GLN A 51 10.22 14.51 -21.77
N THR A 52 10.91 14.10 -20.68
CA THR A 52 10.44 13.51 -19.40
C THR A 52 9.20 12.58 -19.43
N PRO A 53 9.32 11.25 -19.22
CA PRO A 53 8.19 10.36 -19.05
C PRO A 53 7.38 10.64 -17.78
N PHE A 54 7.88 11.43 -16.82
CA PHE A 54 7.14 11.88 -15.64
C PHE A 54 7.11 13.41 -15.51
N PHE A 55 5.92 13.97 -15.30
CA PHE A 55 5.70 15.39 -15.06
C PHE A 55 5.40 15.63 -13.56
N PRO A 56 6.20 16.46 -12.86
CA PRO A 56 5.95 16.80 -11.46
C PRO A 56 4.52 17.26 -11.17
N GLY A 57 3.95 16.81 -10.06
CA GLY A 57 2.60 17.14 -9.58
C GLY A 57 1.50 16.21 -10.09
N LEU A 58 1.84 15.29 -11.00
CA LEU A 58 0.94 14.22 -11.45
C LEU A 58 1.06 12.98 -10.55
N LEU A 59 0.11 12.06 -10.68
CA LEU A 59 0.13 10.77 -9.99
C LEU A 59 0.86 9.73 -10.83
N VAL A 60 1.46 8.75 -10.16
CA VAL A 60 1.90 7.49 -10.75
C VAL A 60 1.19 6.36 -10.03
N VAL A 61 0.64 5.42 -10.80
CA VAL A 61 0.03 4.20 -10.31
C VAL A 61 0.78 3.01 -10.87
N SER A 62 1.22 2.10 -10.01
CA SER A 62 1.79 0.84 -10.45
C SER A 62 0.67 -0.14 -10.81
N ARG A 63 0.76 -0.72 -12.00
CA ARG A 63 -0.18 -1.71 -12.53
C ARG A 63 0.59 -2.96 -12.93
N SER A 64 0.02 -4.13 -12.63
CA SER A 64 0.50 -5.39 -13.19
C SER A 64 -0.41 -5.88 -14.30
N VAL A 65 0.17 -6.53 -15.32
CA VAL A 65 -0.56 -7.09 -16.47
C VAL A 65 -0.13 -8.54 -16.72
N TYR A 66 -1.07 -9.45 -16.56
CA TYR A 66 -0.92 -10.86 -16.94
C TYR A 66 -1.31 -11.05 -18.40
N ASP A 67 -0.54 -11.83 -19.15
CA ASP A 67 -0.74 -12.00 -20.60
C ASP A 67 -1.88 -12.97 -20.97
N ASN A 68 -2.43 -13.67 -19.96
CA ASN A 68 -3.55 -14.59 -20.12
C ASN A 68 -3.29 -15.73 -21.14
N LEU A 69 -2.06 -16.26 -21.16
CA LEU A 69 -1.75 -17.42 -21.99
C LEU A 69 -1.97 -18.72 -21.22
N SER A 70 -2.83 -19.58 -21.75
CA SER A 70 -3.07 -20.92 -21.18
C SER A 70 -1.79 -21.76 -21.10
N SER A 71 -0.80 -21.50 -21.96
CA SER A 71 0.50 -22.18 -21.96
C SER A 71 1.42 -21.81 -20.80
N ASN A 72 1.12 -20.76 -20.03
CA ASN A 72 1.96 -20.38 -18.89
C ASN A 72 1.97 -21.45 -17.80
N VAL A 73 0.87 -22.20 -17.65
CA VAL A 73 0.74 -23.35 -16.75
C VAL A 73 -0.06 -24.42 -17.46
N GLN A 74 0.40 -25.67 -17.44
CA GLN A 74 -0.37 -26.80 -17.97
C GLN A 74 -0.91 -27.64 -16.82
N VAL A 75 -2.07 -28.25 -16.99
CA VAL A 75 -2.59 -29.23 -16.01
C VAL A 75 -1.57 -30.34 -15.79
N GLY A 76 -1.27 -30.65 -14.53
CA GLY A 76 -0.22 -31.59 -14.14
C GLY A 76 1.18 -30.99 -14.00
N THR A 77 1.36 -29.69 -14.23
CA THR A 77 2.61 -28.99 -13.88
C THR A 77 2.93 -29.23 -12.41
N ILE A 78 4.18 -29.57 -12.09
CA ILE A 78 4.62 -29.80 -10.71
C ILE A 78 4.57 -28.47 -9.96
N LEU A 79 3.94 -28.46 -8.78
CA LEU A 79 3.82 -27.30 -7.91
C LEU A 79 4.18 -27.68 -6.46
N PRO A 80 4.82 -26.78 -5.68
CA PRO A 80 5.56 -25.62 -6.17
C PRO A 80 6.73 -26.03 -7.08
N PRO A 81 7.34 -25.13 -7.86
CA PRO A 81 8.52 -25.48 -8.65
C PRO A 81 9.68 -25.99 -7.78
N ASP A 82 10.45 -26.94 -8.31
CA ASP A 82 11.59 -27.58 -7.64
C ASP A 82 11.30 -28.18 -6.24
N CYS A 83 10.02 -28.35 -5.88
CA CYS A 83 9.57 -28.88 -4.60
C CYS A 83 10.17 -30.24 -4.21
N ALA A 84 10.53 -31.06 -5.20
CA ALA A 84 11.15 -32.38 -4.99
C ALA A 84 12.55 -32.28 -4.37
N ASN A 85 13.20 -31.13 -4.46
CA ASN A 85 14.51 -30.85 -3.87
C ASN A 85 14.40 -30.26 -2.45
N THR A 86 13.18 -30.06 -1.94
CA THR A 86 12.92 -29.47 -0.63
C THR A 86 12.40 -30.53 0.33
N THR A 87 12.45 -30.27 1.64
CA THR A 87 11.74 -31.11 2.61
C THR A 87 10.25 -30.75 2.74
N GLY A 88 9.81 -29.65 2.13
CA GLY A 88 8.39 -29.26 2.06
C GLY A 88 7.58 -30.16 1.12
N GLY A 89 8.22 -30.67 0.07
CA GLY A 89 7.65 -31.62 -0.87
C GLY A 89 6.65 -30.99 -1.85
N CYS A 90 6.22 -31.80 -2.83
CA CYS A 90 5.35 -31.36 -3.92
C CYS A 90 3.87 -31.56 -3.57
N SER A 91 3.03 -30.67 -4.11
CA SER A 91 1.58 -30.86 -4.14
C SER A 91 1.17 -31.85 -5.24
N THR A 92 -0.14 -31.99 -5.46
CA THR A 92 -0.72 -32.79 -6.54
C THR A 92 -0.50 -32.21 -7.94
N GLY A 93 0.13 -31.03 -8.04
CA GLY A 93 0.36 -30.30 -9.28
C GLY A 93 -0.79 -29.39 -9.69
N ALA A 94 -0.62 -28.66 -10.79
CA ALA A 94 -1.61 -27.73 -11.31
C ALA A 94 -2.88 -28.47 -11.76
N THR A 95 -4.04 -27.97 -11.32
CA THR A 95 -5.37 -28.52 -11.65
C THR A 95 -6.04 -27.79 -12.80
N VAL A 96 -5.57 -26.58 -13.11
CA VAL A 96 -6.07 -25.71 -14.18
C VAL A 96 -4.89 -25.08 -14.92
N ASP A 97 -5.12 -24.68 -16.16
CA ASP A 97 -4.09 -24.08 -17.02
C ASP A 97 -3.88 -22.58 -16.75
N GLY A 98 -3.03 -21.94 -17.55
CA GLY A 98 -2.68 -20.53 -17.43
C GLY A 98 -3.79 -19.52 -17.75
N THR A 99 -5.02 -19.95 -18.03
CA THR A 99 -6.12 -19.05 -18.43
C THR A 99 -6.63 -18.22 -17.25
N TYR A 100 -6.66 -16.90 -17.39
CA TYR A 100 -7.19 -15.96 -16.42
C TYR A 100 -8.74 -15.92 -16.44
N PRO A 101 -9.41 -15.77 -15.28
CA PRO A 101 -8.85 -15.81 -13.91
C PRO A 101 -8.73 -17.22 -13.33
N TYR A 102 -9.08 -18.27 -14.09
CA TYR A 102 -9.14 -19.65 -13.60
C TYR A 102 -7.82 -20.16 -13.02
N VAL A 103 -6.69 -19.75 -13.58
CA VAL A 103 -5.33 -20.14 -13.18
C VAL A 103 -5.09 -20.02 -11.66
N TRP A 104 -5.72 -19.04 -11.00
CA TRP A 104 -5.55 -18.80 -9.56
C TRP A 104 -6.23 -19.85 -8.69
N ASN A 105 -7.09 -20.72 -9.26
CA ASN A 105 -7.60 -21.89 -8.56
C ASN A 105 -6.51 -22.92 -8.25
N ASN A 106 -5.33 -22.83 -8.87
CA ASN A 106 -4.16 -23.63 -8.48
C ASN A 106 -3.72 -23.37 -7.04
N VAL A 107 -4.16 -22.27 -6.40
CA VAL A 107 -3.91 -22.03 -4.97
C VAL A 107 -4.48 -23.14 -4.06
N LEU A 108 -5.50 -23.85 -4.54
CA LEU A 108 -6.10 -24.98 -3.81
C LEU A 108 -5.21 -26.23 -3.81
N SER A 109 -4.28 -26.32 -4.77
CA SER A 109 -3.25 -27.36 -4.84
C SER A 109 -1.97 -26.90 -4.15
N ASP A 110 -1.60 -25.64 -4.36
CA ASP A 110 -0.43 -24.99 -3.77
C ASP A 110 -0.81 -23.65 -3.16
N SER A 111 -0.84 -23.56 -1.83
CA SER A 111 -1.29 -22.34 -1.14
C SER A 111 -0.43 -21.10 -1.41
N ASN A 112 0.75 -21.27 -1.99
CA ASN A 112 1.67 -20.20 -2.34
C ASN A 112 1.65 -19.87 -3.84
N PHE A 113 0.74 -20.48 -4.60
CA PHE A 113 0.68 -20.33 -6.05
C PHE A 113 0.57 -18.87 -6.49
N GLY A 114 1.52 -18.44 -7.33
CA GLY A 114 1.54 -17.13 -7.96
C GLY A 114 2.27 -17.19 -9.31
N ILE A 115 2.00 -16.23 -10.18
CA ILE A 115 2.69 -16.12 -11.47
C ILE A 115 3.19 -14.69 -11.64
N THR A 116 4.45 -14.54 -12.00
CA THR A 116 5.02 -13.22 -12.25
C THR A 116 4.51 -12.58 -13.52
N SER A 117 4.45 -11.26 -13.53
CA SER A 117 3.79 -10.47 -14.57
C SER A 117 4.48 -9.12 -14.76
N ARG A 118 4.22 -8.49 -15.90
CA ARG A 118 4.82 -7.21 -16.30
C ARG A 118 4.32 -6.08 -15.41
N ILE A 119 5.20 -5.13 -15.13
CA ILE A 119 4.89 -3.93 -14.34
C ILE A 119 4.81 -2.72 -15.25
N TYR A 120 3.80 -1.89 -15.04
CA TYR A 120 3.64 -0.59 -15.69
C TYR A 120 3.55 0.51 -14.63
N LEU A 121 4.18 1.64 -14.90
CA LEU A 121 4.04 2.88 -14.16
C LEU A 121 3.17 3.82 -14.98
N ASP A 122 1.90 3.88 -14.62
CA ASP A 122 0.89 4.68 -15.29
C ASP A 122 0.85 6.08 -14.68
N GLN A 123 1.08 7.11 -15.47
CA GLN A 123 0.96 8.49 -15.04
C GLN A 123 -0.44 9.02 -15.29
N LEU A 124 -1.02 9.64 -14.26
CA LEU A 124 -2.37 10.20 -14.32
C LEU A 124 -2.41 11.63 -13.80
N THR A 125 -3.35 12.42 -14.31
CA THR A 125 -3.72 13.67 -13.63
C THR A 125 -4.29 13.36 -12.25
N PRO A 126 -4.26 14.31 -11.29
CA PRO A 126 -4.89 14.12 -9.98
C PRO A 126 -6.39 13.79 -10.04
N SER A 127 -7.06 14.11 -11.16
CA SER A 127 -8.46 13.76 -11.44
C SER A 127 -8.64 12.41 -12.14
N GLY A 128 -7.57 11.66 -12.42
CA GLY A 128 -7.62 10.30 -12.93
C GLY A 128 -7.48 10.15 -14.45
N GLU A 129 -7.20 11.22 -15.19
CA GLU A 129 -6.99 11.12 -16.64
C GLU A 129 -5.60 10.54 -16.94
N MET A 130 -5.53 9.54 -17.81
CA MET A 130 -4.27 8.92 -18.20
C MET A 130 -3.43 9.88 -19.06
N VAL A 131 -2.14 10.03 -18.71
CA VAL A 131 -1.19 10.88 -19.43
C VAL A 131 -0.16 10.04 -20.18
N SER A 132 0.48 9.08 -19.51
CA SER A 132 1.47 8.19 -20.11
C SER A 132 1.53 6.86 -19.35
N SER A 133 2.19 5.87 -19.92
CA SER A 133 2.50 4.59 -19.27
C SER A 133 3.93 4.21 -19.60
N LEU A 134 4.71 3.86 -18.58
CA LEU A 134 6.09 3.40 -18.69
C LEU A 134 6.15 1.94 -18.27
N GLU A 135 6.49 1.05 -19.19
CA GLU A 135 6.75 -0.35 -18.86
C GLU A 135 8.10 -0.47 -18.14
N VAL A 136 8.13 -1.26 -17.07
CA VAL A 136 9.37 -1.59 -16.36
C VAL A 136 10.15 -2.64 -17.17
N PRO A 137 11.48 -2.47 -17.33
CA PRO A 137 12.36 -3.46 -17.96
C PRO A 137 12.08 -4.89 -17.52
N ASN A 138 11.97 -5.82 -18.47
CA ASN A 138 11.61 -7.21 -18.19
C ASN A 138 12.13 -8.21 -19.25
N SER A 139 12.02 -9.50 -18.95
CA SER A 139 12.57 -10.57 -19.77
C SER A 139 12.03 -10.67 -21.21
N LEU A 140 10.92 -10.01 -21.55
CA LEU A 140 10.35 -10.06 -22.90
C LEU A 140 11.09 -9.13 -23.89
N HIS A 141 11.89 -8.18 -23.39
CA HIS A 141 12.61 -7.20 -24.20
C HIS A 141 14.11 -7.13 -23.87
N PRO A 142 14.86 -8.25 -23.91
CA PRO A 142 16.24 -8.32 -23.42
C PRO A 142 17.23 -7.39 -24.14
N GLN A 143 16.91 -6.95 -25.36
CA GLN A 143 17.74 -6.00 -26.12
C GLN A 143 17.58 -4.55 -25.66
N ARG A 144 16.49 -4.19 -24.95
CA ARG A 144 16.28 -2.86 -24.35
C ARG A 144 16.76 -2.78 -22.90
N ASP A 145 16.88 -3.94 -22.26
CA ASP A 145 16.88 -4.05 -20.79
C ASP A 145 18.22 -4.59 -20.25
N SER A 146 19.34 -4.27 -20.92
CA SER A 146 20.68 -4.78 -20.58
C SER A 146 21.18 -4.39 -19.18
N ASN A 147 20.48 -3.49 -18.49
CA ASN A 147 20.83 -3.00 -17.16
C ASN A 147 20.07 -3.69 -16.02
N GLY A 148 19.14 -4.59 -16.34
CA GLY A 148 18.37 -5.38 -15.37
C GLY A 148 16.88 -5.46 -15.71
N GLN A 149 16.15 -6.23 -14.92
CA GLN A 149 14.74 -6.54 -15.09
C GLN A 149 14.01 -6.63 -13.75
N LEU A 150 12.72 -6.31 -13.75
CA LEU A 150 11.89 -6.52 -12.58
C LEU A 150 10.46 -6.89 -12.98
N VAL A 151 9.94 -7.91 -12.31
CA VAL A 151 8.55 -8.37 -12.42
C VAL A 151 7.88 -8.37 -11.05
N THR A 152 6.57 -8.53 -11.02
CA THR A 152 5.80 -8.69 -9.76
C THR A 152 5.01 -9.98 -9.80
N SER A 153 4.68 -10.57 -8.65
CA SER A 153 3.73 -11.68 -8.58
C SER A 153 2.30 -11.17 -8.79
N PHE A 154 1.62 -11.63 -9.83
CA PHE A 154 0.36 -11.05 -10.27
C PHE A 154 -0.73 -11.13 -9.22
N SER A 155 -0.82 -12.22 -8.46
CA SER A 155 -1.84 -12.38 -7.42
C SER A 155 -1.39 -11.85 -6.06
N SER A 156 -0.09 -11.64 -5.85
CA SER A 156 0.41 -11.15 -4.57
C SER A 156 -0.12 -9.76 -4.25
N LYS A 157 -0.62 -9.61 -3.02
CA LYS A 157 -1.33 -8.41 -2.56
C LYS A 157 -0.40 -7.28 -2.12
N SER A 158 0.91 -7.50 -2.09
CA SER A 158 1.78 -6.80 -1.14
C SER A 158 2.88 -5.94 -1.76
N GLU A 159 3.31 -6.19 -2.99
CA GLU A 159 4.42 -5.47 -3.63
C GLU A 159 3.95 -4.25 -4.43
N LEU A 160 4.92 -3.57 -5.05
CA LEU A 160 4.69 -2.39 -5.91
C LEU A 160 4.06 -1.18 -5.21
N ALA A 161 4.14 -1.11 -3.88
CA ALA A 161 3.95 0.15 -3.17
C ALA A 161 4.97 1.19 -3.67
N LEU A 162 4.48 2.34 -4.14
CA LEU A 162 5.29 3.40 -4.72
C LEU A 162 5.64 4.44 -3.66
N HIS A 163 6.92 4.78 -3.54
CA HIS A 163 7.36 5.85 -2.66
C HIS A 163 8.33 6.79 -3.38
N LEU A 164 8.18 8.09 -3.14
CA LEU A 164 9.20 9.07 -3.53
C LEU A 164 10.41 8.94 -2.62
N SER A 165 11.60 9.11 -3.19
CA SER A 165 12.85 9.23 -2.44
C SER A 165 12.82 10.42 -1.49
N THR A 166 13.76 10.47 -0.55
CA THR A 166 13.82 11.53 0.45
C THR A 166 14.05 12.92 -0.16
N ASP A 167 14.75 13.03 -1.27
CA ASP A 167 14.86 14.31 -2.00
C ASP A 167 13.74 14.51 -3.06
N GLY A 168 12.86 13.53 -3.23
CA GLY A 168 11.74 13.54 -4.16
C GLY A 168 12.10 13.32 -5.63
N ARG A 169 13.36 13.04 -5.98
CA ARG A 169 13.81 12.93 -7.38
C ARG A 169 13.63 11.54 -7.99
N TYR A 170 13.35 10.53 -7.17
CA TYR A 170 13.15 9.16 -7.64
C TYR A 170 11.86 8.56 -7.08
N LEU A 171 11.30 7.60 -7.81
CA LEU A 171 10.34 6.65 -7.28
C LEU A 171 11.05 5.32 -7.00
N SER A 172 10.69 4.67 -5.89
CA SER A 172 11.16 3.33 -5.52
C SER A 172 10.01 2.37 -5.25
N PHE A 173 10.23 1.09 -5.59
CA PHE A 173 9.29 -0.01 -5.37
C PHE A 173 9.98 -1.37 -5.43
N VAL A 174 9.34 -2.40 -4.86
CA VAL A 174 9.90 -3.75 -4.75
C VAL A 174 9.21 -4.71 -5.72
N GLY A 175 9.97 -5.64 -6.28
CA GLY A 175 9.51 -6.76 -7.11
C GLY A 175 10.50 -7.93 -7.07
N TYR A 176 10.56 -8.70 -8.15
CA TYR A 176 11.35 -9.93 -8.26
C TYR A 176 12.26 -9.87 -9.48
N VAL A 177 13.51 -10.30 -9.30
CA VAL A 177 14.45 -10.50 -10.41
C VAL A 177 14.21 -11.90 -10.98
N ALA A 178 13.18 -11.99 -11.82
CA ALA A 178 12.70 -13.22 -12.44
C ALA A 178 12.16 -12.92 -13.85
N PRO A 179 12.07 -13.91 -14.74
CA PRO A 179 11.39 -13.72 -16.00
C PRO A 179 9.88 -13.57 -15.80
N VAL A 180 9.20 -12.90 -16.74
CA VAL A 180 7.75 -12.89 -16.84
C VAL A 180 7.23 -14.33 -16.94
N ASN A 181 6.12 -14.61 -16.27
CA ASN A 181 5.47 -15.92 -16.17
C ASN A 181 6.23 -16.98 -15.36
N ALA A 182 7.26 -16.60 -14.57
CA ALA A 182 7.79 -17.48 -13.54
C ALA A 182 6.75 -17.78 -12.46
N ILE A 183 6.61 -19.05 -12.09
CA ILE A 183 5.71 -19.53 -11.05
C ILE A 183 6.39 -19.36 -9.67
N ASP A 184 5.64 -18.91 -8.68
CA ASP A 184 5.98 -18.85 -7.25
C ASP A 184 7.22 -18.04 -6.85
N ALA A 185 7.77 -17.22 -7.74
CA ALA A 185 8.90 -16.33 -7.44
C ALA A 185 8.73 -15.50 -6.15
N SER A 186 7.48 -15.18 -5.77
CA SER A 186 7.13 -14.51 -4.52
C SER A 186 7.44 -15.27 -3.24
N ASN A 187 7.49 -16.59 -3.31
CA ASN A 187 7.61 -17.50 -2.19
C ASN A 187 8.90 -18.32 -2.26
N ALA A 188 9.63 -18.25 -3.38
CA ALA A 188 10.98 -18.77 -3.52
C ALA A 188 11.96 -18.19 -2.49
N ASN A 189 12.95 -18.99 -2.08
CA ASN A 189 14.10 -18.51 -1.33
C ASN A 189 14.87 -17.44 -2.14
N THR A 190 15.72 -16.67 -1.48
CA THR A 190 16.76 -15.89 -2.15
C THR A 190 18.05 -16.72 -2.22
N PRO A 191 18.90 -16.54 -3.26
CA PRO A 191 20.13 -17.32 -3.43
C PRO A 191 21.09 -17.32 -2.23
N GLY A 192 21.15 -16.24 -1.44
CA GLY A 192 22.04 -16.14 -0.28
C GLY A 192 21.47 -16.71 1.01
N GLU A 193 20.16 -16.89 1.13
CA GLU A 193 19.49 -17.24 2.39
C GLU A 193 18.45 -18.35 2.19
N VAL A 194 18.93 -19.58 2.00
CA VAL A 194 18.09 -20.74 1.67
C VAL A 194 17.51 -21.39 2.92
N ASP A 195 16.18 -21.54 2.96
CA ASP A 195 15.49 -22.45 3.89
C ASP A 195 15.16 -23.78 3.16
N PRO A 196 15.80 -24.90 3.52
CA PRO A 196 15.54 -26.22 2.91
C PRO A 196 14.11 -26.73 3.11
N THR A 197 13.39 -26.15 4.07
CA THR A 197 12.03 -26.53 4.43
C THR A 197 10.97 -25.66 3.74
N ASN A 198 11.38 -24.62 3.00
CA ASN A 198 10.50 -23.90 2.10
C ASN A 198 10.03 -24.84 0.99
N PRO A 199 8.71 -25.00 0.75
CA PRO A 199 8.21 -25.92 -0.27
C PRO A 199 8.51 -25.47 -1.71
N ASP A 200 8.75 -24.18 -1.95
CA ASP A 200 9.28 -23.70 -3.24
C ASP A 200 10.81 -23.86 -3.26
N GLY A 201 11.29 -24.71 -4.16
CA GLY A 201 12.70 -25.06 -4.28
C GLY A 201 13.53 -24.06 -5.09
N GLN A 202 12.91 -23.03 -5.64
CA GLN A 202 13.59 -22.02 -6.43
C GLN A 202 14.38 -21.04 -5.55
N ASN A 203 15.30 -20.32 -6.22
CA ASN A 203 16.03 -19.19 -5.64
C ASN A 203 15.87 -17.96 -6.54
N VAL A 204 15.19 -16.93 -6.02
CA VAL A 204 14.87 -15.69 -6.72
C VAL A 204 15.19 -14.50 -5.84
N PHE A 205 16.03 -13.59 -6.33
CA PHE A 205 16.28 -12.33 -5.61
C PHE A 205 15.02 -11.47 -5.57
N ARG A 206 14.83 -10.80 -4.44
CA ARG A 206 13.98 -9.60 -4.41
C ARG A 206 14.77 -8.46 -5.03
N GLY A 207 14.08 -7.60 -5.77
CA GLY A 207 14.67 -6.44 -6.43
C GLY A 207 13.98 -5.16 -6.03
N ILE A 208 14.76 -4.11 -5.80
CA ILE A 208 14.26 -2.75 -5.58
C ILE A 208 14.55 -1.94 -6.85
N ALA A 209 13.52 -1.46 -7.52
CA ALA A 209 13.66 -0.49 -8.59
C ALA A 209 13.80 0.92 -8.00
N ARG A 210 14.67 1.72 -8.60
CA ARG A 210 14.60 3.19 -8.55
C ARG A 210 14.47 3.75 -9.96
N VAL A 211 13.58 4.72 -10.14
CA VAL A 211 13.35 5.38 -11.43
C VAL A 211 13.32 6.89 -11.27
N ASP A 212 14.03 7.60 -12.16
CA ASP A 212 14.08 9.07 -12.16
C ASP A 212 12.93 9.69 -12.97
N GLY A 213 12.84 11.03 -12.97
CA GLY A 213 11.85 11.76 -13.77
C GLY A 213 12.00 11.60 -15.29
N LEU A 214 13.13 11.06 -15.76
CA LEU A 214 13.44 10.72 -17.15
C LEU A 214 13.10 9.27 -17.51
N GLY A 215 12.61 8.47 -16.55
CA GLY A 215 12.25 7.06 -16.75
C GLY A 215 13.45 6.11 -16.79
N ASN A 216 14.61 6.55 -16.31
CA ASN A 216 15.80 5.71 -16.24
C ASN A 216 15.73 4.82 -15.00
N PHE A 217 15.72 3.50 -15.21
CA PHE A 217 15.70 2.52 -14.14
C PHE A 217 17.10 2.14 -13.66
N ARG A 218 17.20 1.84 -12.36
CA ARG A 218 18.25 1.01 -11.77
C ARG A 218 17.61 0.03 -10.80
N PHE A 219 18.22 -1.15 -10.70
CA PHE A 219 17.72 -2.23 -9.86
C PHE A 219 18.77 -2.62 -8.82
N THR A 220 18.33 -2.93 -7.61
CA THR A 220 19.18 -3.38 -6.50
C THR A 220 18.63 -4.71 -5.99
N GLU A 221 19.44 -5.77 -6.11
CA GLU A 221 19.12 -7.09 -5.59
C GLU A 221 19.32 -7.15 -4.08
N THR A 222 18.53 -7.98 -3.40
CA THR A 222 18.68 -8.24 -1.97
C THR A 222 18.30 -9.67 -1.61
N ASN A 223 18.98 -10.21 -0.59
CA ASN A 223 18.61 -11.47 0.06
C ASN A 223 17.58 -11.30 1.19
N ALA A 224 17.18 -10.06 1.49
CA ALA A 224 16.07 -9.83 2.41
C ALA A 224 14.78 -10.45 1.86
N PHE A 225 13.86 -10.78 2.77
CA PHE A 225 12.55 -11.35 2.45
C PHE A 225 12.63 -12.73 1.76
N SER A 226 13.69 -13.48 2.04
CA SER A 226 13.86 -14.83 1.50
C SER A 226 12.65 -15.72 1.85
N GLY A 227 12.11 -16.40 0.83
CA GLY A 227 10.98 -17.31 1.00
C GLY A 227 9.61 -16.62 1.11
N ASP A 228 9.51 -15.30 0.97
CA ASP A 228 8.25 -14.54 1.07
C ASP A 228 8.37 -13.14 0.40
N ASN A 229 7.38 -12.26 0.54
CA ASN A 229 7.27 -11.03 -0.24
C ASN A 229 8.02 -9.84 0.36
N GLY A 230 8.87 -9.18 -0.44
CA GLY A 230 9.29 -7.80 -0.20
C GLY A 230 8.24 -6.81 -0.72
N ARG A 231 7.84 -5.80 0.05
CA ARG A 231 6.56 -5.08 -0.15
C ARG A 231 6.72 -3.64 -0.61
N ALA A 232 7.55 -2.89 0.11
CA ALA A 232 7.75 -1.47 -0.14
C ALA A 232 9.19 -1.05 0.18
N ALA A 233 9.65 -0.01 -0.50
CA ALA A 233 10.97 0.58 -0.25
C ALA A 233 10.95 2.10 -0.47
N ILE A 234 11.71 2.83 0.35
CA ILE A 234 11.95 4.27 0.24
C ILE A 234 13.46 4.48 0.10
N LEU A 235 13.89 5.12 -1.00
CA LEU A 235 15.28 5.54 -1.16
C LEU A 235 15.61 6.73 -0.23
N ASN A 236 16.58 6.56 0.65
CA ASN A 236 17.21 7.64 1.41
C ASN A 236 18.46 8.14 0.70
N ASP A 237 18.28 9.21 -0.05
CA ASP A 237 19.28 9.95 -0.82
C ASP A 237 19.64 11.33 -0.22
N SER A 238 19.10 11.61 0.98
CA SER A 238 19.39 12.84 1.72
C SER A 238 20.74 12.74 2.43
N ASN A 239 21.39 13.90 2.63
CA ASN A 239 22.63 14.03 3.41
C ASN A 239 23.80 13.12 2.93
N GLY A 240 23.81 12.76 1.64
CA GLY A 240 24.88 11.94 1.04
C GLY A 240 24.73 10.43 1.26
N HIS A 241 23.58 9.98 1.75
CA HIS A 241 23.23 8.56 1.79
C HIS A 241 22.77 8.05 0.41
N ASP A 242 22.87 6.75 0.16
CA ASP A 242 22.34 6.07 -1.04
C ASP A 242 21.95 4.63 -0.69
N PHE A 243 20.92 4.49 0.16
CA PHE A 243 20.38 3.20 0.56
C PHE A 243 18.86 3.24 0.68
N PHE A 244 18.22 2.09 0.63
CA PHE A 244 16.79 1.95 0.79
C PHE A 244 16.43 1.54 2.22
N TYR A 245 15.38 2.15 2.77
CA TYR A 245 14.59 1.51 3.80
C TYR A 245 13.58 0.60 3.13
N ALA A 246 13.59 -0.69 3.44
CA ALA A 246 12.69 -1.67 2.85
C ALA A 246 11.85 -2.37 3.91
N THR A 247 10.70 -2.91 3.49
CA THR A 247 9.81 -3.68 4.35
C THR A 247 9.22 -4.88 3.62
N GLY A 248 8.98 -5.96 4.35
CA GLY A 248 8.39 -7.18 3.83
C GLY A 248 8.30 -8.26 4.89
N ASN A 249 8.10 -9.49 4.43
CA ASN A 249 8.08 -10.69 5.27
C ASN A 249 9.13 -11.67 4.77
N ALA A 250 9.58 -12.60 5.61
CA ALA A 250 10.43 -13.71 5.19
C ALA A 250 9.91 -15.05 5.72
N GLY A 251 10.27 -16.11 5.00
CA GLY A 251 10.21 -17.49 5.44
C GLY A 251 8.85 -18.16 5.32
N ASN A 252 8.62 -18.92 4.25
CA ASN A 252 7.48 -19.84 4.16
C ASN A 252 7.79 -21.27 4.62
N GLY A 253 9.03 -21.53 5.06
CA GLY A 253 9.42 -22.83 5.60
C GLY A 253 8.94 -23.09 7.03
N SER A 254 9.46 -24.16 7.61
CA SER A 254 9.17 -24.64 8.96
C SER A 254 9.90 -23.84 10.04
N ASN A 255 9.37 -23.87 11.26
CA ASN A 255 10.05 -23.25 12.41
C ASN A 255 10.91 -24.29 13.16
N PRO A 256 12.03 -23.89 13.77
CA PRO A 256 12.62 -22.55 13.72
C PRO A 256 13.18 -22.24 12.31
N GLN A 257 13.08 -20.98 11.90
CA GLN A 257 13.60 -20.52 10.60
C GLN A 257 15.12 -20.40 10.64
N PRO A 258 15.84 -20.55 9.52
CA PRO A 258 17.28 -20.28 9.46
C PRO A 258 17.62 -18.84 9.85
N ASP A 259 18.85 -18.61 10.35
CA ASP A 259 19.31 -17.29 10.81
C ASP A 259 19.09 -16.20 9.74
N GLY A 260 19.48 -16.48 8.50
CA GLY A 260 19.28 -15.62 7.33
C GLY A 260 17.85 -15.15 7.12
N VAL A 261 16.89 -16.05 7.35
CA VAL A 261 15.46 -15.77 7.22
C VAL A 261 14.97 -14.94 8.40
N ILE A 262 15.46 -15.21 9.62
CA ILE A 262 15.13 -14.41 10.80
C ILE A 262 15.65 -12.98 10.64
N ILE A 263 16.89 -12.78 10.19
CA ILE A 263 17.45 -11.44 9.98
C ILE A 263 16.86 -10.71 8.78
N GLY A 264 16.37 -11.45 7.78
CA GLY A 264 15.85 -10.90 6.53
C GLY A 264 14.38 -10.52 6.53
N THR A 265 13.65 -10.74 7.61
CA THR A 265 12.23 -10.36 7.72
C THR A 265 12.04 -8.90 8.14
N GLY A 266 10.84 -8.34 7.93
CA GLY A 266 10.45 -7.07 8.52
C GLY A 266 11.14 -5.84 7.95
N ALA A 267 11.72 -5.00 8.81
CA ALA A 267 12.33 -3.73 8.43
C ALA A 267 13.81 -3.91 8.10
N GLN A 268 14.22 -3.44 6.91
CA GLN A 268 15.56 -3.69 6.36
C GLN A 268 16.21 -2.38 5.88
N ILE A 269 17.54 -2.36 5.88
CA ILE A 269 18.34 -1.39 5.12
C ILE A 269 19.02 -2.13 3.97
N VAL A 270 18.95 -1.59 2.75
CA VAL A 270 19.53 -2.19 1.55
C VAL A 270 20.37 -1.14 0.84
N GLU A 271 21.68 -1.33 0.78
CA GLU A 271 22.59 -0.43 0.06
C GLU A 271 22.23 -0.39 -1.43
N ALA A 272 22.10 0.81 -2.01
CA ALA A 272 21.73 0.93 -3.40
C ALA A 272 22.89 0.51 -4.32
N SER A 273 22.59 -0.30 -5.33
CA SER A 273 23.59 -0.75 -6.30
C SER A 273 23.66 0.15 -7.53
N ASN A 274 24.87 0.29 -8.05
CA ASN A 274 25.17 0.92 -9.34
C ASN A 274 25.63 -0.08 -10.40
N GLN A 275 25.68 -1.37 -10.06
CA GLN A 275 26.06 -2.46 -10.96
C GLN A 275 24.83 -2.99 -11.70
N SER A 276 25.03 -3.58 -12.89
CA SER A 276 23.97 -4.38 -13.52
C SER A 276 23.64 -5.60 -12.67
N GLU A 277 22.39 -6.06 -12.67
CA GLU A 277 21.94 -7.26 -11.92
C GLU A 277 22.89 -8.46 -12.04
N ALA A 278 23.32 -8.80 -13.26
CA ALA A 278 24.26 -9.91 -13.50
C ALA A 278 25.65 -9.79 -12.81
N GLN A 279 25.98 -8.62 -12.27
CA GLN A 279 27.23 -8.34 -11.56
C GLN A 279 27.01 -8.14 -10.05
N GLN A 280 25.76 -8.06 -9.60
CA GLN A 280 25.44 -7.90 -8.20
C GLN A 280 25.69 -9.21 -7.46
N ASN A 281 26.09 -9.07 -6.20
CA ASN A 281 26.23 -10.18 -5.26
C ASN A 281 25.81 -9.65 -3.90
N PRO A 282 24.49 -9.52 -3.64
CA PRO A 282 24.02 -8.99 -2.38
C PRO A 282 24.52 -9.86 -1.23
N GLY A 283 24.98 -9.21 -0.16
CA GLY A 283 25.40 -9.89 1.06
C GLY A 283 24.21 -10.42 1.87
N ALA A 284 24.48 -10.76 3.13
CA ALA A 284 23.45 -11.12 4.09
C ALA A 284 22.46 -9.96 4.29
N PRO A 285 21.17 -10.24 4.58
CA PRO A 285 20.19 -9.23 4.94
C PRO A 285 20.64 -8.38 6.13
N THR A 286 20.17 -7.15 6.17
CA THR A 286 20.62 -6.16 7.15
C THR A 286 19.39 -5.59 7.87
N PRO A 287 19.03 -6.15 9.04
CA PRO A 287 17.85 -5.72 9.78
C PRO A 287 18.01 -4.29 10.26
N LEU A 288 16.92 -3.51 10.17
CA LEU A 288 16.85 -2.13 10.64
C LEU A 288 16.05 -1.99 11.92
N GLY A 289 14.99 -2.79 12.04
CA GLY A 289 14.20 -2.83 13.24
C GLY A 289 13.35 -4.08 13.40
N SER A 290 13.01 -4.36 14.64
CA SER A 290 12.24 -5.53 15.08
C SER A 290 11.35 -5.14 16.26
N PHE A 291 10.25 -5.87 16.39
CA PHE A 291 9.35 -5.84 17.53
C PHE A 291 9.05 -7.26 18.00
N SER A 292 9.14 -7.49 19.31
CA SER A 292 8.61 -8.70 19.95
C SER A 292 7.39 -8.38 20.80
N VAL A 293 6.35 -9.20 20.74
CA VAL A 293 5.18 -9.06 21.63
C VAL A 293 5.53 -9.22 23.12
N THR A 294 6.72 -9.73 23.46
CA THR A 294 7.22 -9.74 24.84
C THR A 294 7.36 -8.33 25.43
N GLU A 295 7.56 -7.31 24.60
CA GLU A 295 7.55 -5.89 25.01
C GLU A 295 6.20 -5.47 25.62
N LEU A 296 5.12 -6.20 25.30
CA LEU A 296 3.78 -5.99 25.84
C LEU A 296 3.48 -6.90 27.04
N GLY A 297 4.48 -7.66 27.52
CA GLY A 297 4.31 -8.68 28.56
C GLY A 297 3.63 -9.96 28.08
N ALA A 298 3.44 -10.13 26.76
CA ALA A 298 2.91 -11.36 26.21
C ALA A 298 3.98 -12.46 26.17
N LYS A 299 3.55 -13.72 26.00
CA LYS A 299 4.47 -14.81 25.71
C LYS A 299 5.06 -14.61 24.31
N ALA A 300 6.35 -14.94 24.15
CA ALA A 300 7.01 -14.90 22.86
C ALA A 300 6.22 -15.70 21.82
N ASP A 301 6.05 -15.11 20.64
CA ASP A 301 5.48 -15.80 19.48
C ASP A 301 6.60 -16.49 18.68
N LYS A 302 6.27 -17.02 17.49
CA LYS A 302 7.24 -17.57 16.54
C LYS A 302 8.28 -16.51 16.16
N ILE A 303 9.56 -16.87 16.29
CA ILE A 303 10.70 -16.00 16.00
C ILE A 303 10.61 -15.47 14.55
N GLY A 304 10.78 -14.16 14.39
CA GLY A 304 10.74 -13.46 13.09
C GLY A 304 9.35 -13.28 12.48
N LYS A 305 8.27 -13.71 13.15
CA LYS A 305 6.90 -13.59 12.62
C LYS A 305 6.10 -12.39 13.15
N ASP A 306 6.59 -11.76 14.21
CA ASP A 306 5.98 -10.53 14.75
C ASP A 306 6.16 -9.34 13.80
N ASP A 307 7.19 -9.36 12.95
CA ASP A 307 7.59 -8.26 12.06
C ASP A 307 7.07 -8.39 10.62
N ASN A 308 5.93 -9.05 10.40
CA ASN A 308 5.31 -9.20 9.08
C ASN A 308 4.70 -7.86 8.58
N PHE A 309 5.55 -6.86 8.33
CA PHE A 309 5.19 -5.48 8.01
C PHE A 309 4.74 -5.32 6.57
N ARG A 310 3.79 -4.42 6.33
CA ARG A 310 3.08 -4.19 5.05
C ARG A 310 3.55 -2.90 4.38
N GLY A 311 3.32 -1.78 5.04
CA GLY A 311 3.59 -0.43 4.53
C GLY A 311 4.70 0.25 5.32
N ILE A 312 5.29 1.26 4.69
CA ILE A 312 6.36 2.09 5.25
C ILE A 312 6.07 3.56 4.90
N THR A 313 6.39 4.48 5.82
CA THR A 313 6.48 5.91 5.49
C THR A 313 7.55 6.57 6.35
N ILE A 314 8.08 7.68 5.85
CA ILE A 314 8.86 8.60 6.67
C ILE A 314 7.96 9.77 7.04
N TYR A 315 8.09 10.29 8.26
CA TYR A 315 7.54 11.58 8.64
C TYR A 315 8.35 12.18 9.79
N ASN A 316 8.71 13.47 9.70
CA ASN A 316 9.50 14.17 10.74
C ASN A 316 10.74 13.38 11.21
N ASN A 317 11.54 12.87 10.27
CA ASN A 317 12.74 12.05 10.53
C ASN A 317 12.50 10.74 11.30
N VAL A 318 11.29 10.20 11.26
CA VAL A 318 10.93 8.92 11.87
C VAL A 318 10.41 7.98 10.79
N LEU A 319 10.82 6.71 10.86
CA LEU A 319 10.26 5.64 10.05
C LEU A 319 9.07 5.01 10.77
N TYR A 320 7.99 4.82 10.02
CA TYR A 320 6.77 4.16 10.47
C TYR A 320 6.47 2.96 9.60
N TYR A 321 5.91 1.93 10.21
CA TYR A 321 5.54 0.69 9.54
C TYR A 321 4.12 0.29 9.93
N THR A 322 3.35 -0.27 8.99
CA THR A 322 2.12 -0.97 9.33
C THR A 322 2.40 -2.46 9.41
N LYS A 323 1.68 -3.16 10.28
CA LYS A 323 1.50 -4.61 10.19
C LYS A 323 0.01 -4.89 10.06
N GLY A 324 -0.37 -5.59 9.01
CA GLY A 324 -1.76 -5.96 8.72
C GLY A 324 -1.87 -7.32 8.07
N SER A 325 -0.99 -8.26 8.43
CA SER A 325 -0.94 -9.59 7.84
C SER A 325 -0.39 -10.63 8.80
N GLY A 326 -0.83 -11.87 8.62
CA GLY A 326 -0.45 -13.00 9.46
C GLY A 326 -1.13 -12.97 10.83
N SER A 327 -1.19 -14.13 11.48
CA SER A 327 -1.82 -14.27 12.79
C SER A 327 -0.88 -13.93 13.96
N ASN A 328 0.43 -13.91 13.73
CA ASN A 328 1.43 -13.55 14.73
C ASN A 328 1.48 -12.04 14.99
N GLY A 329 2.07 -11.63 16.11
CA GLY A 329 2.26 -10.22 16.46
C GLY A 329 0.96 -9.44 16.70
N VAL A 330 1.03 -8.13 16.46
CA VAL A 330 -0.10 -7.19 16.57
C VAL A 330 -0.29 -6.49 15.24
N ASN A 331 -1.52 -6.44 14.73
CA ASN A 331 -1.83 -5.64 13.56
C ASN A 331 -2.06 -4.18 13.96
N THR A 332 -1.13 -3.29 13.62
CA THR A 332 -1.09 -1.92 14.13
C THR A 332 -0.10 -1.04 13.34
N VAL A 333 0.11 0.20 13.83
CA VAL A 333 1.13 1.13 13.34
C VAL A 333 2.30 1.13 14.31
N TYR A 334 3.49 0.91 13.78
CA TYR A 334 4.76 0.95 14.48
C TYR A 334 5.56 2.18 14.08
N PHE A 335 6.49 2.59 14.95
CA PHE A 335 7.59 3.48 14.58
C PHE A 335 8.91 2.94 15.10
N LEU A 336 10.00 3.29 14.41
CA LEU A 336 11.35 2.93 14.82
C LEU A 336 11.87 3.91 15.88
N ASP A 337 12.30 3.41 17.04
CA ASP A 337 12.90 4.23 18.09
C ASP A 337 14.43 4.27 17.97
N THR A 338 14.94 5.31 17.34
CA THR A 338 16.39 5.55 17.24
C THR A 338 17.01 6.19 18.49
N THR A 339 16.20 6.47 19.53
CA THR A 339 16.65 7.11 20.77
C THR A 339 16.80 6.15 21.94
N GLY A 340 16.19 4.97 21.86
CA GLY A 340 16.13 3.96 22.93
C GLY A 340 15.35 4.42 24.17
N LYS A 341 14.51 5.45 24.03
CA LYS A 341 13.78 6.10 25.14
C LYS A 341 12.30 6.30 24.87
N ALA A 342 11.84 6.04 23.64
CA ALA A 342 10.46 6.25 23.24
C ALA A 342 9.57 5.05 23.59
N CYS A 343 10.15 3.89 23.93
CA CYS A 343 9.46 2.60 24.08
C CYS A 343 9.57 1.95 25.47
N PRO A 344 9.08 2.57 26.56
CA PRO A 344 9.24 1.99 27.89
C PRO A 344 8.48 0.67 28.12
N SER A 345 7.44 0.39 27.33
CA SER A 345 6.61 -0.83 27.47
C SER A 345 5.99 -1.27 26.14
N GLY A 346 6.81 -1.33 25.08
CA GLY A 346 6.38 -1.68 23.71
C GLY A 346 5.45 -0.68 23.01
N THR A 347 5.07 0.41 23.68
CA THR A 347 4.19 1.46 23.16
C THR A 347 4.75 2.84 23.48
N GLY A 348 4.54 3.81 22.59
CA GLY A 348 5.07 5.15 22.82
C GLY A 348 4.77 6.16 21.72
N VAL A 349 5.44 7.31 21.78
CA VAL A 349 5.42 8.32 20.72
C VAL A 349 6.85 8.65 20.33
N PRO A 350 7.14 8.93 19.05
CA PRO A 350 8.48 9.27 18.63
C PRO A 350 9.03 10.47 19.40
N ALA A 351 10.31 10.40 19.76
CA ALA A 351 10.99 11.51 20.40
C ALA A 351 11.14 12.69 19.42
N ALA A 352 10.98 13.92 19.91
CA ALA A 352 11.06 15.12 19.06
C ALA A 352 12.44 15.33 18.40
N ASN A 353 13.49 14.71 18.97
CA ASN A 353 14.86 14.75 18.47
C ASN A 353 15.26 13.44 17.73
N ALA A 354 14.30 12.59 17.37
CA ALA A 354 14.56 11.40 16.59
C ALA A 354 15.23 11.75 15.25
N LYS A 355 16.08 10.84 14.79
CA LYS A 355 16.75 10.93 13.50
C LYS A 355 16.44 9.70 12.68
N LEU A 356 16.49 9.84 11.37
CA LEU A 356 16.47 8.70 10.46
C LEU A 356 17.68 7.80 10.76
N PRO A 357 17.47 6.47 10.86
CA PRO A 357 18.54 5.54 11.14
C PRO A 357 19.47 5.43 9.93
N THR A 358 20.78 5.43 10.18
CA THR A 358 21.81 5.23 9.15
C THR A 358 22.67 4.00 9.41
N THR A 359 22.33 3.27 10.47
CA THR A 359 23.04 2.06 10.89
C THR A 359 22.02 0.93 11.08
N PRO A 360 22.40 -0.31 10.75
CA PRO A 360 21.61 -1.49 11.04
C PRO A 360 21.29 -1.67 12.52
N LEU A 361 20.29 -2.50 12.81
CA LEU A 361 20.03 -3.02 14.13
C LEU A 361 21.18 -3.95 14.55
N SER A 362 21.81 -3.65 15.68
CA SER A 362 22.79 -4.55 16.30
C SER A 362 22.07 -5.71 16.99
N PHE A 363 22.57 -6.93 16.81
CA PHE A 363 22.02 -8.13 17.43
C PHE A 363 23.14 -9.13 17.79
N ASP A 364 22.83 -10.09 18.67
CA ASP A 364 23.72 -11.21 19.01
C ASP A 364 23.31 -12.47 18.24
N SER A 365 24.14 -12.87 17.27
CA SER A 365 23.91 -14.05 16.44
C SER A 365 23.80 -15.34 17.25
N ALA A 366 24.45 -15.42 18.43
CA ALA A 366 24.40 -16.62 19.27
C ALA A 366 23.00 -16.86 19.88
N THR A 367 22.16 -15.82 19.94
CA THR A 367 20.82 -15.87 20.54
C THR A 367 19.68 -15.79 19.54
N LEU A 368 19.98 -15.66 18.25
CA LEU A 368 18.97 -15.40 17.22
C LEU A 368 17.91 -16.51 17.16
N GLN A 369 18.34 -17.77 17.26
CA GLN A 369 17.46 -18.95 17.26
C GLN A 369 16.63 -19.14 18.53
N THR A 370 16.93 -18.40 19.61
CA THR A 370 16.21 -18.54 20.89
C THR A 370 15.36 -17.31 21.22
N SER A 371 15.87 -16.13 20.91
CA SER A 371 15.28 -14.84 21.31
C SER A 371 14.88 -13.96 20.13
N GLY A 372 15.29 -14.31 18.91
CA GLY A 372 15.08 -13.46 17.73
C GLY A 372 15.91 -12.18 17.75
N LEU A 373 15.51 -11.23 16.90
CA LEU A 373 16.11 -9.89 16.85
C LEU A 373 15.68 -9.07 18.07
N PRO A 374 16.56 -8.22 18.64
CA PRO A 374 16.19 -7.34 19.73
C PRO A 374 15.17 -6.28 19.29
N SER A 375 14.26 -5.90 20.18
CA SER A 375 13.25 -4.89 19.89
C SER A 375 13.87 -3.48 19.88
N ASN A 376 13.62 -2.71 18.82
CA ASN A 376 13.88 -1.26 18.76
C ASN A 376 12.71 -0.49 18.13
N MET A 377 11.55 -1.14 18.01
CA MET A 377 10.32 -0.55 17.50
C MET A 377 9.28 -0.41 18.61
N CYS A 378 8.35 0.51 18.37
CA CYS A 378 7.22 0.77 19.26
C CYS A 378 5.92 0.67 18.49
N ILE A 379 4.87 0.16 19.13
CA ILE A 379 3.51 0.48 18.72
C ILE A 379 3.25 1.96 19.00
N LEU A 380 2.73 2.67 18.00
CA LEU A 380 2.37 4.08 18.11
C LEU A 380 1.24 4.24 19.13
N ALA A 381 1.50 4.96 20.23
CA ALA A 381 0.61 5.03 21.38
C ALA A 381 -0.80 5.48 20.98
N GLY A 382 -1.80 4.72 21.41
CA GLY A 382 -3.21 4.93 21.04
C GLY A 382 -3.71 3.98 19.96
N PHE A 383 -2.83 3.34 19.20
CA PHE A 383 -3.18 2.24 18.31
C PHE A 383 -3.34 0.91 19.07
N PRO A 384 -3.98 -0.11 18.45
CA PRO A 384 -4.18 -1.42 19.07
C PRO A 384 -2.88 -2.09 19.51
N THR A 385 -2.94 -2.79 20.65
CA THR A 385 -1.84 -3.59 21.24
C THR A 385 -2.24 -5.05 21.46
N THR A 386 -3.47 -5.43 21.14
CA THR A 386 -3.96 -6.80 21.32
C THR A 386 -3.41 -7.70 20.22
N LEU A 387 -2.87 -8.86 20.61
CA LEU A 387 -2.32 -9.83 19.66
C LEU A 387 -3.39 -10.26 18.66
N THR A 388 -3.00 -10.35 17.38
CA THR A 388 -3.93 -10.63 16.28
C THR A 388 -4.72 -11.92 16.50
N LYS A 389 -4.07 -12.99 16.99
CA LYS A 389 -4.72 -14.27 17.35
C LYS A 389 -5.82 -14.19 18.41
N GLN A 390 -5.87 -13.11 19.19
CA GLN A 390 -6.88 -12.92 20.24
C GLN A 390 -8.08 -12.09 19.78
N LEU A 391 -8.02 -11.51 18.58
CA LEU A 391 -9.07 -10.66 18.04
C LEU A 391 -10.05 -11.49 17.19
N THR A 392 -11.34 -11.25 17.38
CA THR A 392 -12.40 -11.77 16.51
C THR A 392 -12.61 -10.91 15.27
N THR A 393 -12.25 -9.63 15.35
CA THR A 393 -12.33 -8.63 14.28
C THR A 393 -11.00 -7.85 14.21
N PRO A 394 -9.92 -8.51 13.77
CA PRO A 394 -8.63 -7.84 13.64
C PRO A 394 -8.68 -6.71 12.60
N ALA A 395 -7.88 -5.68 12.83
CA ALA A 395 -7.60 -4.65 11.82
C ALA A 395 -6.52 -5.15 10.83
N PHE A 396 -6.52 -4.61 9.62
CA PHE A 396 -5.57 -4.95 8.56
C PHE A 396 -4.94 -3.68 7.98
N PRO A 397 -4.20 -2.89 8.77
CA PRO A 397 -3.61 -1.65 8.28
C PRO A 397 -2.56 -1.95 7.21
N PHE A 398 -2.61 -1.19 6.12
CA PHE A 398 -1.76 -1.40 4.95
C PHE A 398 -0.98 -0.12 4.61
N GLY A 399 -1.55 0.82 3.85
CA GLY A 399 -0.92 2.09 3.55
C GLY A 399 -1.11 3.09 4.70
N MET A 400 -0.18 4.04 4.84
CA MET A 400 -0.36 5.17 5.76
C MET A 400 0.24 6.45 5.19
N TRP A 401 -0.30 7.60 5.58
CA TRP A 401 0.21 8.91 5.18
C TRP A 401 -0.10 9.99 6.21
N PHE A 402 0.89 10.81 6.53
CA PHE A 402 0.75 11.93 7.46
C PHE A 402 0.37 13.20 6.71
N ALA A 403 -0.77 13.80 7.07
CA ALA A 403 -1.12 15.14 6.60
C ALA A 403 -0.33 16.22 7.32
N ASN A 404 -0.10 16.03 8.62
CA ASN A 404 0.74 16.87 9.48
C ASN A 404 1.07 16.11 10.78
N ALA A 405 1.73 16.79 11.74
CA ALA A 405 2.22 16.19 12.98
C ALA A 405 1.10 15.71 13.93
N THR A 406 -0.14 16.07 13.64
CA THR A 406 -1.32 15.74 14.45
C THR A 406 -2.39 14.97 13.69
N THR A 407 -2.16 14.63 12.42
CA THR A 407 -3.15 13.92 11.59
C THR A 407 -2.48 12.87 10.72
N LEU A 408 -2.87 11.62 10.94
CA LEU A 408 -2.41 10.43 10.23
C LEU A 408 -3.61 9.75 9.58
N TYR A 409 -3.46 9.35 8.33
CA TYR A 409 -4.40 8.50 7.63
C TYR A 409 -3.83 7.10 7.49
N VAL A 410 -4.64 6.08 7.77
CA VAL A 410 -4.27 4.67 7.65
C VAL A 410 -5.34 3.97 6.81
N ALA A 411 -4.93 3.34 5.73
CA ALA A 411 -5.80 2.45 4.98
C ALA A 411 -5.87 1.09 5.68
N ASP A 412 -7.08 0.58 5.83
CA ASP A 412 -7.35 -0.77 6.29
C ASP A 412 -7.87 -1.61 5.13
N GLU A 413 -7.21 -2.74 4.90
CA GLU A 413 -7.42 -3.63 3.75
C GLU A 413 -8.78 -4.32 3.79
N GLY A 414 -9.43 -4.40 4.95
CA GLY A 414 -10.45 -5.42 5.17
C GLY A 414 -9.81 -6.81 5.33
N ASP A 415 -10.61 -7.77 5.80
CA ASP A 415 -10.13 -9.10 6.17
C ASP A 415 -10.00 -10.10 5.02
N GLY A 416 -10.43 -9.74 3.81
CA GLY A 416 -10.37 -10.59 2.64
C GLY A 416 -11.20 -11.86 2.78
N TYR A 417 -12.32 -11.82 3.51
CA TYR A 417 -13.13 -12.99 3.81
C TYR A 417 -13.64 -13.71 2.54
N THR A 418 -13.30 -15.00 2.44
CA THR A 418 -13.76 -15.93 1.39
C THR A 418 -14.35 -17.21 1.99
N GLY A 419 -14.85 -17.15 3.23
CA GLY A 419 -15.28 -18.32 3.99
C GLY A 419 -16.69 -18.84 3.65
N GLY A 420 -17.48 -18.10 2.89
CA GLY A 420 -18.89 -18.42 2.66
C GLY A 420 -19.59 -17.50 1.68
N THR A 421 -20.83 -17.87 1.32
CA THR A 421 -21.68 -17.12 0.39
C THR A 421 -22.14 -15.76 0.92
N ASP A 422 -21.91 -15.49 2.21
CA ASP A 422 -22.16 -14.21 2.89
C ASP A 422 -21.00 -13.20 2.71
N LEU A 423 -19.97 -13.51 1.91
CA LEU A 423 -18.76 -12.69 1.79
C LEU A 423 -19.03 -11.21 1.47
N PHE A 424 -20.03 -10.92 0.63
CA PHE A 424 -20.40 -9.55 0.30
C PHE A 424 -21.07 -8.83 1.47
N THR A 425 -21.98 -9.50 2.18
CA THR A 425 -22.59 -8.93 3.39
C THR A 425 -21.59 -8.77 4.53
N HIS A 426 -20.59 -9.66 4.59
CA HIS A 426 -19.49 -9.58 5.55
C HIS A 426 -18.61 -8.37 5.27
N ALA A 427 -18.13 -8.21 4.02
CA ALA A 427 -17.36 -7.04 3.60
C ALA A 427 -18.11 -5.73 3.84
N ALA A 428 -19.41 -5.68 3.55
CA ALA A 428 -20.26 -4.52 3.79
C ALA A 428 -20.43 -4.17 5.29
N ALA A 429 -20.28 -5.16 6.18
CA ALA A 429 -20.41 -4.99 7.63
C ALA A 429 -19.11 -4.54 8.33
N GLN A 430 -17.97 -4.60 7.64
CA GLN A 430 -16.69 -4.18 8.20
C GLN A 430 -16.69 -2.68 8.45
N THR A 431 -16.63 -2.25 9.72
CA THR A 431 -16.62 -0.82 10.11
C THR A 431 -15.21 -0.24 10.20
N GLY A 432 -14.19 -1.10 10.29
CA GLY A 432 -12.77 -0.71 10.33
C GLY A 432 -12.11 -0.54 8.96
N ALA A 433 -12.61 -1.26 7.94
CA ALA A 433 -12.09 -1.26 6.58
C ALA A 433 -12.29 0.10 5.89
N GLY A 434 -11.37 0.50 5.01
CA GLY A 434 -11.42 1.81 4.34
C GLY A 434 -10.33 2.76 4.85
N LEU A 435 -10.64 4.04 4.98
CA LEU A 435 -9.65 5.06 5.35
C LEU A 435 -9.87 5.62 6.75
N GLN A 436 -9.01 5.24 7.68
CA GLN A 436 -9.05 5.70 9.05
C GLN A 436 -8.31 7.04 9.20
N LYS A 437 -8.91 8.00 9.90
CA LYS A 437 -8.24 9.24 10.31
C LYS A 437 -7.93 9.20 11.81
N TRP A 438 -6.67 9.37 12.14
CA TRP A 438 -6.14 9.37 13.49
C TRP A 438 -5.63 10.76 13.87
N ILE A 439 -5.97 11.21 15.08
CA ILE A 439 -5.60 12.53 15.60
C ILE A 439 -4.69 12.37 16.81
N TYR A 440 -3.58 13.09 16.81
CA TYR A 440 -2.65 13.11 17.95
C TYR A 440 -3.14 14.07 19.03
N ASN A 441 -3.21 13.59 20.26
CA ASN A 441 -3.42 14.42 21.45
C ASN A 441 -2.09 14.59 22.20
N ALA A 442 -1.50 15.78 22.12
CA ALA A 442 -0.21 16.09 22.74
C ALA A 442 -0.25 16.03 24.28
N SER A 443 -1.37 16.41 24.91
CA SER A 443 -1.53 16.36 26.37
C SER A 443 -1.58 14.92 26.88
N ALA A 444 -2.28 14.04 26.17
CA ALA A 444 -2.38 12.63 26.50
C ALA A 444 -1.24 11.78 25.91
N LYS A 445 -0.38 12.38 25.07
CA LYS A 445 0.70 11.72 24.32
C LYS A 445 0.25 10.45 23.61
N LYS A 446 -0.90 10.49 22.95
CA LYS A 446 -1.45 9.34 22.22
C LYS A 446 -2.29 9.77 21.02
N TRP A 447 -2.38 8.88 20.05
CA TRP A 447 -3.27 8.98 18.91
C TRP A 447 -4.67 8.46 19.28
N THR A 448 -5.69 8.93 18.58
CA THR A 448 -7.06 8.46 18.74
C THR A 448 -7.73 8.44 17.38
N LEU A 449 -8.43 7.34 17.08
CA LEU A 449 -9.24 7.24 15.86
C LEU A 449 -10.37 8.27 15.95
N ALA A 450 -10.42 9.17 14.97
CA ALA A 450 -11.49 10.16 14.87
C ALA A 450 -12.70 9.57 14.14
N TYR A 451 -12.47 8.94 12.99
CA TYR A 451 -13.48 8.27 12.16
C TYR A 451 -12.82 7.42 11.05
N THR A 452 -13.63 6.54 10.46
CA THR A 452 -13.30 5.77 9.25
C THR A 452 -14.19 6.24 8.10
N LEU A 453 -13.58 6.60 6.96
CA LEU A 453 -14.27 6.95 5.74
C LEU A 453 -14.49 5.70 4.88
N GLN A 454 -15.75 5.45 4.52
CA GLN A 454 -16.17 4.29 3.72
C GLN A 454 -17.17 4.64 2.62
N ALA A 455 -17.89 5.76 2.76
CA ALA A 455 -18.91 6.16 1.82
C ALA A 455 -18.33 6.27 0.40
N GLY A 456 -19.00 5.64 -0.57
CA GLY A 456 -18.54 5.60 -1.97
C GLY A 456 -17.52 4.51 -2.31
N LEU A 457 -16.95 3.78 -1.33
CA LEU A 457 -16.16 2.57 -1.61
C LEU A 457 -17.04 1.40 -2.07
N ASN A 458 -18.31 1.42 -1.66
CA ASN A 458 -19.29 0.36 -1.90
C ASN A 458 -18.77 -1.01 -1.44
N LEU A 459 -18.36 -1.09 -0.16
CA LEU A 459 -17.84 -2.33 0.43
C LEU A 459 -18.85 -3.47 0.23
N GLY A 460 -18.36 -4.63 -0.19
CA GLY A 460 -19.19 -5.80 -0.48
C GLY A 460 -20.16 -5.65 -1.65
N THR A 461 -20.13 -4.54 -2.40
CA THR A 461 -20.97 -4.39 -3.59
C THR A 461 -20.21 -4.87 -4.82
N GLU A 462 -20.75 -5.91 -5.45
CA GLU A 462 -20.21 -6.48 -6.69
C GLU A 462 -20.12 -5.46 -7.82
N TYR A 463 -19.15 -5.67 -8.70
CA TYR A 463 -19.05 -4.95 -9.96
C TYR A 463 -18.57 -5.84 -11.10
N THR A 464 -18.88 -5.42 -12.31
CA THR A 464 -18.50 -6.14 -13.53
C THR A 464 -17.19 -5.62 -14.10
N VAL A 465 -16.41 -6.54 -14.67
CA VAL A 465 -15.20 -6.23 -15.43
C VAL A 465 -15.37 -6.84 -16.83
N PRO A 466 -15.25 -6.06 -17.91
CA PRO A 466 -15.39 -6.59 -19.26
C PRO A 466 -14.42 -7.76 -19.52
N GLY A 467 -14.96 -8.88 -20.02
CA GLY A 467 -14.19 -10.11 -20.27
C GLY A 467 -14.02 -11.03 -19.06
N TYR A 468 -14.34 -10.57 -17.84
CA TYR A 468 -14.26 -11.38 -16.63
C TYR A 468 -15.48 -12.31 -16.50
N PRO A 469 -15.31 -13.54 -15.97
CA PRO A 469 -16.42 -14.47 -15.83
C PRO A 469 -17.50 -13.95 -14.88
N THR A 470 -18.73 -14.43 -15.11
CA THR A 470 -19.91 -14.15 -14.28
C THR A 470 -20.41 -15.44 -13.61
N GLY A 471 -21.28 -15.32 -12.61
CA GLY A 471 -21.79 -16.48 -11.87
C GLY A 471 -20.78 -16.97 -10.84
N SER A 472 -20.83 -18.26 -10.48
CA SER A 472 -19.94 -18.83 -9.46
C SER A 472 -18.70 -19.48 -10.05
N ASN A 473 -17.58 -19.35 -9.35
CA ASN A 473 -16.40 -20.18 -9.55
C ASN A 473 -16.68 -21.59 -9.03
N SER A 474 -16.65 -22.58 -9.91
CA SER A 474 -16.91 -23.98 -9.53
C SER A 474 -15.86 -24.55 -8.57
N ALA A 475 -14.65 -24.00 -8.53
CA ALA A 475 -13.60 -24.46 -7.63
C ALA A 475 -13.83 -24.04 -6.17
N THR A 476 -14.38 -22.85 -5.96
CA THR A 476 -14.60 -22.29 -4.61
C THR A 476 -16.08 -22.31 -4.19
N GLY A 477 -17.00 -22.44 -5.14
CA GLY A 477 -18.44 -22.30 -4.92
C GLY A 477 -18.93 -20.86 -4.74
N LEU A 478 -18.05 -19.87 -4.89
CA LEU A 478 -18.30 -18.45 -4.60
C LEU A 478 -18.41 -17.60 -5.89
N PRO A 479 -19.07 -16.43 -5.86
CA PRO A 479 -19.27 -15.58 -7.04
C PRO A 479 -17.98 -15.04 -7.64
N TRP A 480 -17.81 -15.08 -8.97
CA TRP A 480 -16.65 -14.50 -9.66
C TRP A 480 -16.54 -12.99 -9.49
N ALA A 481 -17.67 -12.28 -9.44
CA ALA A 481 -17.66 -10.82 -9.48
C ALA A 481 -16.88 -10.25 -8.28
N PRO A 482 -15.88 -9.38 -8.53
CA PRO A 482 -15.17 -8.72 -7.46
C PRO A 482 -16.06 -7.69 -6.76
N ALA A 483 -15.83 -7.51 -5.46
CA ALA A 483 -16.35 -6.41 -4.65
C ALA A 483 -15.19 -5.76 -3.88
N THR A 484 -15.33 -4.47 -3.54
CA THR A 484 -14.36 -3.78 -2.68
C THR A 484 -14.42 -4.34 -1.27
N ASP A 485 -13.27 -4.61 -0.65
CA ASP A 485 -13.20 -5.03 0.76
C ASP A 485 -12.67 -3.92 1.68
N GLY A 486 -11.71 -3.14 1.18
CA GLY A 486 -11.08 -2.03 1.89
C GLY A 486 -10.08 -1.29 1.01
N LEU A 487 -9.01 -0.78 1.62
CA LEU A 487 -7.97 0.01 0.97
C LEU A 487 -6.56 -0.52 1.28
N ARG A 488 -5.66 -0.44 0.30
CA ARG A 488 -4.25 -0.82 0.40
C ARG A 488 -3.35 0.42 0.39
N ASN A 489 -2.47 0.53 -0.60
CA ASN A 489 -1.53 1.63 -0.73
C ASN A 489 -2.27 2.96 -0.97
N LEU A 490 -1.75 4.03 -0.41
CA LEU A 490 -2.34 5.36 -0.49
C LEU A 490 -1.27 6.45 -0.53
N THR A 491 -1.65 7.60 -1.09
CA THR A 491 -0.90 8.85 -1.00
C THR A 491 -1.87 10.01 -0.82
N GLY A 492 -1.36 11.16 -0.39
CA GLY A 492 -2.21 12.31 -0.11
C GLY A 492 -1.52 13.65 -0.32
N ARG A 493 -2.34 14.69 -0.37
CA ARG A 493 -1.91 16.08 -0.43
C ARG A 493 -2.81 16.94 0.44
N VAL A 494 -2.19 17.79 1.27
CA VAL A 494 -2.90 18.89 1.93
C VAL A 494 -3.05 20.03 0.94
N GLU A 495 -4.28 20.50 0.76
CA GLU A 495 -4.62 21.57 -0.16
C GLU A 495 -4.62 22.93 0.57
N ASN A 496 -4.45 24.01 -0.19
CA ASN A 496 -4.35 25.37 0.37
C ASN A 496 -5.64 25.86 1.06
N ASP A 497 -6.78 25.21 0.82
CA ASP A 497 -8.08 25.52 1.41
C ASP A 497 -8.33 24.80 2.75
N GLY A 498 -7.33 24.07 3.27
CA GLY A 498 -7.45 23.32 4.51
C GLY A 498 -8.17 21.98 4.37
N THR A 499 -8.35 21.50 3.13
CA THR A 499 -8.77 20.12 2.85
C THR A 499 -7.56 19.23 2.57
N VAL A 500 -7.82 17.93 2.50
CA VAL A 500 -6.84 16.90 2.15
C VAL A 500 -7.44 16.06 1.04
N THR A 501 -6.71 15.91 -0.06
CA THR A 501 -7.06 14.96 -1.13
C THR A 501 -6.24 13.69 -0.94
N ILE A 502 -6.89 12.52 -0.97
CA ILE A 502 -6.25 11.23 -0.70
C ILE A 502 -6.64 10.28 -1.82
N TRP A 503 -5.63 9.65 -2.42
CA TRP A 503 -5.76 8.61 -3.43
C TRP A 503 -5.36 7.27 -2.83
N ALA A 504 -6.12 6.23 -3.12
CA ALA A 504 -5.86 4.90 -2.60
C ALA A 504 -6.24 3.81 -3.60
N ILE A 505 -5.60 2.65 -3.45
CA ILE A 505 -5.90 1.44 -4.20
C ILE A 505 -6.85 0.57 -3.37
N THR A 506 -7.92 0.06 -3.96
CA THR A 506 -8.84 -0.83 -3.26
C THR A 506 -8.28 -2.25 -3.15
N SER A 507 -8.58 -2.93 -2.06
CA SER A 507 -8.56 -4.40 -1.98
C SER A 507 -9.91 -4.97 -2.44
N THR A 508 -9.96 -6.28 -2.56
CA THR A 508 -11.08 -7.01 -3.16
C THR A 508 -11.43 -8.26 -2.36
N VAL A 509 -12.70 -8.64 -2.44
CA VAL A 509 -13.20 -9.98 -2.10
C VAL A 509 -14.03 -10.51 -3.28
N SER A 510 -13.93 -11.82 -3.51
CA SER A 510 -14.68 -12.55 -4.52
C SER A 510 -14.57 -14.05 -4.27
N GLY A 511 -15.08 -14.85 -5.21
CA GLY A 511 -14.88 -16.28 -5.30
C GLY A 511 -13.69 -16.71 -6.16
N ASN A 512 -12.82 -15.78 -6.58
CA ASN A 512 -11.55 -16.14 -7.21
C ASN A 512 -10.70 -17.02 -6.28
N GLY A 513 -9.90 -17.93 -6.84
CA GLY A 513 -8.99 -18.77 -6.06
C GLY A 513 -8.05 -17.91 -5.21
N ASP A 514 -7.46 -16.88 -5.81
CA ASP A 514 -6.73 -15.84 -5.10
C ASP A 514 -7.31 -14.46 -5.43
N ILE A 515 -8.02 -13.89 -4.46
CA ILE A 515 -8.66 -12.56 -4.55
C ILE A 515 -7.64 -11.43 -4.76
N GLY A 516 -6.34 -11.67 -4.54
CA GLY A 516 -5.29 -10.70 -4.86
C GLY A 516 -5.09 -10.48 -6.36
N ALA A 517 -5.61 -11.38 -7.21
CA ALA A 517 -5.62 -11.28 -8.66
C ALA A 517 -6.89 -10.65 -9.25
N ASP A 518 -7.86 -10.27 -8.41
CA ASP A 518 -9.07 -9.60 -8.86
C ASP A 518 -8.79 -8.18 -9.36
N PRO A 519 -9.40 -7.76 -10.48
CA PRO A 519 -9.28 -6.38 -10.95
C PRO A 519 -9.85 -5.43 -9.92
N ASN A 520 -9.04 -4.48 -9.46
CA ASN A 520 -9.37 -3.53 -8.40
C ASN A 520 -9.42 -2.08 -8.91
N ARG A 521 -9.46 -1.08 -8.01
CA ARG A 521 -9.73 0.32 -8.37
C ARG A 521 -8.76 1.31 -7.74
N LEU A 522 -8.51 2.39 -8.47
CA LEU A 522 -7.99 3.63 -7.91
C LEU A 522 -9.17 4.51 -7.50
N VAL A 523 -9.19 4.91 -6.24
CA VAL A 523 -10.21 5.79 -5.68
C VAL A 523 -9.59 7.07 -5.13
N VAL A 524 -10.38 8.13 -5.06
CA VAL A 524 -10.01 9.40 -4.43
C VAL A 524 -11.09 9.84 -3.47
N THR A 525 -10.69 10.46 -2.36
CA THR A 525 -11.61 11.20 -1.47
C THR A 525 -11.00 12.56 -1.13
N ARG A 526 -11.85 13.49 -0.70
CA ARG A 526 -11.45 14.78 -0.15
C ARG A 526 -12.04 14.92 1.24
N ASP A 527 -11.16 15.02 2.24
CA ASP A 527 -11.49 15.24 3.65
C ASP A 527 -11.18 16.70 4.03
N VAL A 528 -11.79 17.20 5.09
CA VAL A 528 -11.43 18.48 5.71
C VAL A 528 -10.42 18.23 6.83
N LEU A 529 -9.22 18.81 6.73
CA LEU A 529 -8.11 18.50 7.66
C LEU A 529 -8.51 18.71 9.13
N LYS A 530 -9.22 19.81 9.42
CA LYS A 530 -9.69 20.15 10.77
C LYS A 530 -10.82 19.26 11.31
N ASN A 531 -11.44 18.40 10.50
CA ASN A 531 -12.50 17.50 10.98
C ASN A 531 -11.90 16.45 11.92
N THR A 532 -12.52 16.30 13.08
CA THR A 532 -12.12 15.33 14.12
C THR A 532 -13.27 14.43 14.58
N THR A 533 -14.43 14.47 13.89
CA THR A 533 -15.60 13.66 14.23
C THR A 533 -16.27 13.11 12.96
N ALA A 534 -16.83 11.90 13.06
CA ALA A 534 -17.56 11.27 11.96
C ALA A 534 -18.71 12.14 11.41
N ALA A 535 -19.41 12.87 12.30
CA ALA A 535 -20.49 13.77 11.90
C ALA A 535 -19.99 14.94 11.03
N GLY A 536 -18.78 15.47 11.31
CA GLY A 536 -18.15 16.50 10.49
C GLY A 536 -17.78 15.99 9.09
N ALA A 537 -17.44 14.70 9.01
CA ALA A 537 -17.02 14.01 7.79
C ALA A 537 -18.16 13.34 7.01
N ALA A 538 -19.41 13.47 7.46
CA ALA A 538 -20.56 12.71 6.91
C ALA A 538 -20.87 12.98 5.42
N ARG A 539 -20.25 13.99 4.80
CA ARG A 539 -20.40 14.32 3.36
C ARG A 539 -19.22 13.86 2.51
N GLU A 540 -18.14 13.42 3.14
CA GLU A 540 -16.94 12.95 2.47
C GLU A 540 -17.24 11.57 1.88
N LYS A 541 -16.84 11.37 0.62
CA LYS A 541 -17.07 10.11 -0.08
C LYS A 541 -15.97 9.87 -1.10
N PHE A 542 -15.71 8.60 -1.34
CA PHE A 542 -14.84 8.15 -2.40
C PHE A 542 -15.52 8.27 -3.76
N VAL A 543 -14.69 8.53 -4.76
CA VAL A 543 -15.01 8.46 -6.18
C VAL A 543 -13.99 7.53 -6.83
N THR A 544 -14.45 6.60 -7.66
CA THR A 544 -13.55 5.77 -8.48
C THR A 544 -13.00 6.62 -9.62
N LEU A 545 -11.67 6.70 -9.70
CA LEU A 545 -10.98 7.37 -10.81
C LEU A 545 -10.66 6.41 -11.94
N ARG A 546 -10.33 5.15 -11.60
CA ARG A 546 -9.98 4.12 -12.57
C ARG A 546 -10.30 2.74 -12.02
N SER A 547 -10.70 1.83 -12.91
CA SER A 547 -10.80 0.39 -12.63
C SER A 547 -9.76 -0.36 -13.45
N ALA A 548 -9.16 -1.39 -12.87
CA ALA A 548 -8.31 -2.33 -13.59
C ALA A 548 -9.14 -3.13 -14.61
N GLY A 549 -8.56 -3.41 -15.76
CA GLY A 549 -9.16 -4.27 -16.79
C GLY A 549 -9.00 -5.76 -16.50
N PHE A 550 -9.49 -6.58 -17.43
CA PHE A 550 -9.23 -8.02 -17.43
C PHE A 550 -7.73 -8.31 -17.54
N GLY A 551 -7.22 -9.16 -16.64
CA GLY A 551 -5.79 -9.47 -16.57
C GLY A 551 -4.94 -8.33 -15.99
N GLU A 552 -5.56 -7.35 -15.33
CA GLU A 552 -4.86 -6.23 -14.71
C GLU A 552 -5.18 -6.09 -13.22
N VAL A 553 -4.21 -5.56 -12.47
CA VAL A 553 -4.34 -5.17 -11.06
C VAL A 553 -3.57 -3.88 -10.80
N LEU A 554 -4.11 -2.98 -9.99
CA LEU A 554 -3.43 -1.78 -9.50
C LEU A 554 -2.84 -2.06 -8.11
N ARG A 555 -1.66 -1.52 -7.80
CA ARG A 555 -0.92 -1.91 -6.59
C ARG A 555 -0.55 -0.74 -5.69
N GLY A 556 0.15 0.25 -6.24
CA GLY A 556 0.63 1.43 -5.53
C GLY A 556 0.20 2.72 -6.20
N VAL A 557 0.14 3.81 -5.42
CA VAL A 557 -0.11 5.16 -5.91
C VAL A 557 0.82 6.14 -5.20
N SER A 558 1.49 6.99 -5.97
CA SER A 558 2.35 8.06 -5.45
C SER A 558 2.26 9.28 -6.38
N PHE A 559 2.94 10.37 -6.03
CA PHE A 559 3.23 11.44 -6.97
C PHE A 559 4.45 11.11 -7.83
N THR A 560 4.53 11.71 -9.02
CA THR A 560 5.67 11.60 -9.94
C THR A 560 6.97 12.13 -9.33
N PRO A 561 8.15 11.62 -9.75
CA PRO A 561 9.44 12.22 -9.39
C PRO A 561 9.49 13.72 -9.67
N GLY A 562 10.18 14.47 -8.81
CA GLY A 562 10.28 15.93 -8.85
C GLY A 562 9.05 16.67 -8.28
N SER A 563 8.01 15.95 -7.85
CA SER A 563 6.88 16.56 -7.16
C SER A 563 7.32 17.10 -5.79
N ILE A 564 6.96 18.35 -5.51
CA ILE A 564 7.17 18.94 -4.18
C ILE A 564 6.29 18.19 -3.19
N ALA A 565 6.89 17.51 -2.22
CA ALA A 565 6.16 16.95 -1.09
C ALA A 565 5.53 18.08 -0.28
N THR A 566 4.24 18.33 -0.49
CA THR A 566 3.55 19.45 0.17
C THR A 566 3.49 19.24 1.68
N ASN A 567 3.36 17.98 2.15
CA ASN A 567 3.55 17.46 3.52
C ASN A 567 3.64 15.93 3.45
N GLY A 568 4.47 15.30 4.30
CA GLY A 568 4.72 13.85 4.30
C GLY A 568 6.22 13.52 4.23
N ASN A 569 6.94 14.16 3.31
CA ASN A 569 8.38 13.97 3.09
C ASN A 569 9.17 15.27 3.37
N ARG A 570 8.81 16.06 4.38
CA ARG A 570 9.66 17.16 4.84
C ARG A 570 10.63 16.61 5.88
N PHE A 571 11.87 16.44 5.47
CA PHE A 571 13.02 16.02 6.28
C PHE A 571 13.49 17.15 7.19
#